data_AF-A0A7C5P2C7-F1
#
_entry.id   AF-A0A7C5P2C7-F1
#
_cell.length_a   1.000
_cell.length_b   1.000
_cell.length_c   1.000
_cell.angle_alpha   90.00
_cell.angle_beta   90.00
_cell.angle_gamma   90.00
#
_symmetry.space_group_name_H-M   'P 1'
#
loop_
_entity.id
_entity.type
_entity.pdbx_description
1 polymer ?
#
loop_
_entity_poly.entity_id
_entity_poly.type
_entity_poly.pdbx_seq_one_letter_code
_entity_poly.pdbx_strand_id
1 'polypeptide(L)'
;MIANPSQISVLLKKYADFMEASKGKVLEIDMTDYGRTSFFARKILRLGGYEKYQLYNVDVPIAQAYMYERDIFPLAHVLAYRSGDKIAYELLDSVESCNYDIPPMRRLWLDVGIKRKGFVTSFSDEIETITLQYNGETLVISDGDETYKILKMVEAIKQIDPDIIYTHGGDSFLFPYMTHRAFVDGVLDMFILGRDPVPLKAKKGRGRSYFSYGRVYYKAPIRRLYGRIHIDVENTFIYAASGLEGLIEVSRTCRVPLHRA
;
A
#
# COMPACT_ATOMS: atom_id res chain seq x y z
N MET A 1 -13.29 8.88 -35.39
CA MET A 1 -14.01 9.31 -34.17
C MET A 1 -13.07 10.12 -33.29
N ILE A 2 -13.12 11.42 -33.55
CA ILE A 2 -12.85 12.61 -32.72
C ILE A 2 -12.02 12.37 -31.44
N ALA A 3 -10.79 12.89 -31.47
CA ALA A 3 -9.92 13.05 -30.32
C ALA A 3 -10.60 13.91 -29.26
N ASN A 4 -10.64 13.42 -28.02
CA ASN A 4 -11.09 14.23 -26.89
C ASN A 4 -10.12 15.42 -26.68
N PRO A 5 -10.59 16.64 -26.41
CA PRO A 5 -9.76 17.85 -26.41
C PRO A 5 -8.89 18.03 -25.15
N SER A 6 -8.49 16.96 -24.45
CA SER A 6 -7.85 17.08 -23.13
C SER A 6 -6.51 16.36 -23.00
N GLN A 7 -5.86 16.03 -24.11
CA GLN A 7 -4.48 15.52 -24.12
C GLN A 7 -3.56 16.58 -24.71
N ILE A 8 -2.77 17.20 -23.85
CA ILE A 8 -1.66 18.05 -24.27
C ILE A 8 -0.51 17.11 -24.59
N SER A 9 -0.01 17.15 -25.82
CA SER A 9 1.15 16.36 -26.24
C SER A 9 2.31 17.30 -26.55
N VAL A 10 3.45 17.08 -25.90
CA VAL A 10 4.64 17.93 -26.06
C VAL A 10 5.82 17.08 -26.53
N LEU A 11 6.50 17.54 -27.57
CA LEU A 11 7.72 16.89 -28.05
C LEU A 11 8.91 17.36 -27.22
N LEU A 12 9.64 16.41 -26.62
CA LEU A 12 10.75 16.70 -25.71
C LEU A 12 11.98 15.86 -26.06
N LYS A 13 13.13 16.26 -25.50
CA LYS A 13 14.35 15.46 -25.49
C LYS A 13 14.56 14.87 -24.10
N LYS A 14 14.39 13.56 -23.95
CA LYS A 14 14.58 12.82 -22.69
C LYS A 14 15.52 11.63 -22.91
N TYR A 15 16.11 11.11 -21.84
CA TYR A 15 16.81 9.82 -21.87
C TYR A 15 15.74 8.73 -21.90
N ALA A 16 15.52 8.14 -23.08
CA ALA A 16 14.49 7.13 -23.27
C ALA A 16 15.01 5.72 -22.97
N ASP A 17 16.30 5.49 -23.22
CA ASP A 17 17.00 4.26 -22.90
C ASP A 17 18.09 4.56 -21.87
N PHE A 18 18.14 3.77 -20.80
CA PHE A 18 19.16 3.89 -19.77
C PHE A 18 20.53 3.41 -20.24
N MET A 19 20.59 2.60 -21.31
CA MET A 19 21.83 2.17 -21.96
C MET A 19 22.41 3.24 -22.90
N GLU A 20 21.60 4.22 -23.30
CA GLU A 20 22.04 5.28 -24.20
C GLU A 20 22.35 6.57 -23.42
N ALA A 21 23.60 7.03 -23.51
CA ALA A 21 24.02 8.30 -22.93
C ALA A 21 23.49 9.54 -23.68
N SER A 22 22.64 9.36 -24.71
CA SER A 22 22.11 10.45 -25.54
C SER A 22 20.61 10.61 -25.37
N LYS A 23 20.11 11.86 -25.47
CA LYS A 23 18.68 12.14 -25.36
C LYS A 23 17.97 11.88 -26.69
N GLY A 24 16.97 11.00 -26.67
CA GLY A 24 16.05 10.74 -27.77
C GLY A 24 14.91 11.76 -27.82
N LYS A 25 14.29 11.92 -29.00
CA LYS A 25 13.03 12.67 -29.12
C LYS A 25 11.88 11.78 -28.67
N VAL A 26 11.14 12.24 -27.67
CA VAL A 26 9.97 11.53 -27.13
C VAL A 26 8.75 12.42 -27.16
N LEU A 27 7.58 11.81 -27.31
CA LEU A 27 6.30 12.50 -27.18
C LEU A 27 5.76 12.25 -25.78
N GLU A 28 5.71 13.30 -24.97
CA GLU A 28 5.02 13.27 -23.69
C GLU A 28 3.53 13.50 -23.91
N ILE A 29 2.71 12.70 -23.25
CA ILE A 29 1.24 12.75 -23.37
C ILE A 29 0.68 12.92 -21.97
N ASP A 30 0.20 14.12 -21.68
CA ASP A 30 -0.50 14.40 -20.44
C ASP A 30 -1.91 13.82 -20.50
N MET A 31 -2.32 13.22 -19.38
CA MET A 31 -3.65 12.66 -19.24
C MET A 31 -4.34 13.20 -18.01
N THR A 32 -5.61 13.57 -18.18
CA THR A 32 -6.46 14.00 -17.06
C THR A 32 -6.90 12.85 -16.16
N ASP A 33 -6.99 11.62 -16.68
CA ASP A 33 -7.39 10.41 -15.96
C ASP A 33 -6.32 9.32 -16.06
N TYR A 34 -5.40 9.30 -15.10
CA TYR A 34 -4.34 8.29 -14.97
C TYR A 34 -4.88 6.87 -14.73
N GLY A 35 -6.15 6.70 -14.35
CA GLY A 35 -6.78 5.37 -14.28
C GLY A 35 -6.88 4.69 -15.66
N ARG A 36 -6.80 5.47 -16.74
CA ARG A 36 -6.90 4.98 -18.12
C ARG A 36 -5.56 4.73 -18.79
N THR A 37 -4.42 4.92 -18.11
CA THR A 37 -3.07 4.83 -18.71
C THR A 37 -2.87 3.48 -19.41
N SER A 38 -3.18 2.37 -18.72
CA SER A 38 -3.00 1.04 -19.31
C SER A 38 -3.93 0.79 -20.51
N PHE A 39 -5.13 1.37 -20.52
CA PHE A 39 -6.03 1.27 -21.67
C PHE A 39 -5.50 2.07 -22.87
N PHE A 40 -5.04 3.30 -22.61
CA PHE A 40 -4.47 4.18 -23.62
C PHE A 40 -3.18 3.60 -24.22
N ALA A 41 -2.26 3.11 -23.38
CA ALA A 41 -1.03 2.43 -23.78
C ALA A 41 -1.31 1.26 -24.74
N ARG A 42 -2.28 0.38 -24.40
CA ARG A 42 -2.70 -0.71 -25.29
C ARG A 42 -3.24 -0.23 -26.63
N LYS A 43 -3.96 0.90 -26.65
CA LYS A 43 -4.48 1.48 -27.89
C LYS A 43 -3.35 2.00 -28.78
N ILE A 44 -2.36 2.68 -28.21
CA ILE A 44 -1.19 3.17 -28.96
C ILE A 44 -0.38 2.01 -29.54
N LEU A 45 -0.07 0.98 -28.73
CA LEU A 45 0.63 -0.21 -29.23
C LEU A 45 -0.11 -0.86 -30.41
N ARG A 46 -1.43 -1.02 -30.30
CA ARG A 46 -2.28 -1.56 -31.39
C ARG A 46 -2.21 -0.72 -32.66
N LEU A 47 -2.28 0.61 -32.55
CA LEU A 47 -2.16 1.51 -33.69
C LEU A 47 -0.79 1.40 -34.37
N GLY A 48 0.25 1.12 -33.60
CA GLY A 48 1.60 0.88 -34.09
C GLY A 48 1.88 -0.56 -34.55
N GLY A 49 0.88 -1.45 -34.55
CA GLY A 49 1.11 -2.87 -34.83
C GLY A 49 2.06 -3.55 -33.84
N TYR A 50 2.19 -3.04 -32.61
CA TYR A 50 3.09 -3.47 -31.54
C TYR A 50 4.60 -3.30 -31.80
N GLU A 51 5.00 -2.86 -32.99
CA GLU A 51 6.41 -2.72 -33.36
C GLU A 51 6.84 -1.27 -33.57
N LYS A 52 5.91 -0.39 -34.01
CA LYS A 52 6.25 0.99 -34.39
C LYS A 52 6.47 1.95 -33.22
N TYR A 53 5.86 1.67 -32.07
CA TYR A 53 5.89 2.56 -30.91
C TYR A 53 6.43 1.84 -29.69
N GLN A 54 7.49 2.39 -29.12
CA GLN A 54 7.97 2.00 -27.80
C GLN A 54 7.34 2.92 -26.77
N LEU A 55 6.73 2.32 -25.75
CA LEU A 55 6.10 3.06 -24.65
C LEU A 55 7.01 3.02 -23.43
N TYR A 56 7.10 4.16 -22.75
CA TYR A 56 7.92 4.35 -21.56
C TYR A 56 7.04 4.82 -20.41
N ASN A 57 7.41 4.45 -19.17
CA ASN A 57 6.76 4.87 -17.92
C ASN A 57 5.24 4.61 -17.83
N VAL A 58 4.68 3.74 -18.68
CA VAL A 58 3.23 3.43 -18.70
C VAL A 58 2.79 2.51 -17.55
N ASP A 59 3.75 1.85 -16.92
CA ASP A 59 3.62 0.93 -15.80
C ASP A 59 3.95 1.57 -14.44
N VAL A 60 4.52 2.79 -14.45
CA VAL A 60 4.82 3.55 -13.24
C VAL A 60 3.50 4.06 -12.62
N PRO A 61 3.18 3.67 -11.38
CA PRO A 61 1.99 4.17 -10.69
C PRO A 61 2.04 5.67 -10.45
N ILE A 62 0.90 6.36 -10.56
CA ILE A 62 0.82 7.83 -10.41
C ILE A 62 1.43 8.37 -9.11
N ALA A 63 1.22 7.67 -7.99
CA ALA A 63 1.80 8.09 -6.70
C ALA A 63 3.34 8.02 -6.71
N GLN A 64 3.91 7.03 -7.39
CA GLN A 64 5.36 6.87 -7.55
C GLN A 64 5.90 7.87 -8.58
N ALA A 65 5.19 8.09 -9.69
CA ALA A 65 5.54 9.13 -10.67
C ALA A 65 5.59 10.52 -10.02
N TYR A 66 4.59 10.85 -9.20
CA TYR A 66 4.56 12.09 -8.42
C TYR A 66 5.79 12.20 -7.51
N MET A 67 6.16 11.12 -6.80
CA MET A 67 7.37 11.08 -5.97
C MET A 67 8.65 11.32 -6.78
N TYR A 68 8.76 10.75 -7.99
CA TYR A 68 9.88 11.03 -8.89
C TYR A 68 9.92 12.48 -9.36
N GLU A 69 8.80 13.02 -9.84
CA GLU A 69 8.72 14.39 -10.37
C GLU A 69 8.96 15.47 -9.30
N ARG A 70 8.56 15.19 -8.07
CA ARG A 70 8.56 16.15 -6.96
C ARG A 70 9.73 16.01 -6.01
N ASP A 71 10.64 15.10 -6.34
CA ASP A 71 11.79 14.74 -5.55
C ASP A 71 11.49 14.33 -4.10
N ILE A 72 10.32 13.75 -3.86
CA ILE A 72 9.93 13.25 -2.54
C ILE A 72 9.95 11.74 -2.50
N PHE A 73 10.13 11.18 -1.31
CA PHE A 73 10.17 9.74 -1.11
C PHE A 73 9.54 9.35 0.24
N PRO A 74 9.14 8.08 0.40
CA PRO A 74 8.56 7.60 1.65
C PRO A 74 9.49 7.86 2.85
N LEU A 75 8.91 8.28 3.98
CA LEU A 75 9.63 8.59 5.22
C LEU A 75 10.67 9.72 5.09
N ALA A 76 10.62 10.51 4.01
CA ALA A 76 11.41 11.72 3.91
C ALA A 76 11.06 12.71 5.02
N HIS A 77 12.08 13.28 5.67
CA HIS A 77 11.86 14.41 6.57
C HIS A 77 11.53 15.66 5.76
N VAL A 78 10.35 16.23 6.01
CA VAL A 78 9.87 17.42 5.30
C VAL A 78 9.34 18.46 6.29
N LEU A 79 9.62 19.73 6.02
CA LEU A 79 8.93 20.85 6.65
C LEU A 79 7.68 21.15 5.84
N ALA A 80 6.51 20.75 6.32
CA ALA A 80 5.24 21.04 5.68
C ALA A 80 4.62 22.32 6.27
N TYR A 81 4.13 23.21 5.40
CA TYR A 81 3.46 24.44 5.81
C TYR A 81 2.26 24.74 4.92
N ARG A 82 1.29 25.46 5.49
CA ARG A 82 0.09 25.88 4.77
C ARG A 82 0.42 27.08 3.88
N SER A 83 0.14 26.97 2.60
CA SER A 83 0.23 28.06 1.62
C SER A 83 -1.14 28.25 0.98
N GLY A 84 -1.96 29.13 1.57
CA GLY A 84 -3.38 29.30 1.20
C GLY A 84 -4.18 28.02 1.47
N ASP A 85 -4.80 27.47 0.43
CA ASP A 85 -5.56 26.20 0.48
C ASP A 85 -4.71 24.97 0.13
N LYS A 86 -3.40 25.14 -0.08
CA LYS A 86 -2.47 24.07 -0.42
C LYS A 86 -1.51 23.82 0.72
N ILE A 87 -0.96 22.61 0.73
CA ILE A 87 0.20 22.26 1.55
C ILE A 87 1.42 22.41 0.65
N ALA A 88 2.34 23.28 1.04
CA ALA A 88 3.68 23.34 0.50
C ALA A 88 4.62 22.60 1.44
N TYR A 89 5.77 22.17 0.93
CA TYR A 89 6.77 21.49 1.74
C TYR A 89 8.17 21.83 1.27
N GLU A 90 9.11 21.80 2.21
CA GLU A 90 10.54 21.81 1.98
C GLU A 90 11.12 20.47 2.39
N LEU A 91 11.90 19.87 1.50
CA LEU A 91 12.55 18.59 1.76
C LEU A 91 13.83 18.83 2.58
N LEU A 92 13.88 18.22 3.76
CA LEU A 92 15.01 18.31 4.70
C LEU A 92 15.85 17.02 4.71
N ASP A 93 15.64 16.15 3.72
CA ASP A 93 16.21 14.81 3.61
C ASP A 93 16.71 14.57 2.19
N SER A 94 17.58 13.59 1.99
CA SER A 94 18.06 13.19 0.67
C SER A 94 18.00 11.68 0.51
N VAL A 95 17.49 11.23 -0.64
CA VAL A 95 17.48 9.81 -0.99
C VAL A 95 18.89 9.25 -1.21
N GLU A 96 19.86 10.11 -1.52
CA GLU A 96 21.26 9.73 -1.72
C GLU A 96 22.04 9.60 -0.40
N SER A 97 21.45 10.05 0.72
CA SER A 97 22.12 9.94 2.01
C SER A 97 22.19 8.48 2.44
N CYS A 98 23.40 7.99 2.70
CA CYS A 98 23.59 6.66 3.30
C CYS A 98 23.28 6.64 4.81
N ASN A 99 23.28 7.81 5.46
CA ASN A 99 22.97 7.97 6.87
C ASN A 99 21.75 8.87 7.00
N TYR A 100 20.63 8.29 7.46
CA TYR A 100 19.38 9.02 7.64
C TYR A 100 18.69 8.56 8.91
N ASP A 101 17.97 9.48 9.54
CA ASP A 101 17.17 9.19 10.72
C ASP A 101 15.77 8.73 10.31
N ILE A 102 15.33 7.62 10.90
CA ILE A 102 13.97 7.13 10.73
C ILE A 102 13.12 7.72 11.87
N PRO A 103 11.97 8.34 11.59
CA PRO A 103 11.11 8.87 12.64
C PRO A 103 10.69 7.73 13.60
N PRO A 104 10.59 7.98 14.90
CA PRO A 104 10.11 6.97 15.85
C PRO A 104 8.69 6.56 15.46
N MET A 105 8.49 5.27 15.17
CA MET A 105 7.20 4.72 14.77
C MET A 105 6.64 3.83 15.87
N ARG A 106 5.39 4.07 16.25
CA ARG A 106 4.65 3.20 17.15
C ARG A 106 4.25 1.93 16.40
N ARG A 107 4.58 0.79 16.98
CA ARG A 107 4.40 -0.53 16.37
C ARG A 107 3.39 -1.32 17.19
N LEU A 108 2.49 -2.00 16.50
CA LEU A 108 1.51 -2.90 17.10
C LEU A 108 1.45 -4.21 16.30
N TRP A 109 1.48 -5.33 17.00
CA TRP A 109 1.14 -6.63 16.43
C TRP A 109 -0.32 -6.94 16.74
N LEU A 110 -1.05 -7.34 15.70
CA LEU A 110 -2.44 -7.79 15.78
C LEU A 110 -2.50 -9.27 15.45
N ASP A 111 -3.00 -10.06 16.40
CA ASP A 111 -3.29 -11.48 16.23
C ASP A 111 -4.71 -11.80 16.70
N VAL A 112 -5.38 -12.76 16.06
CA VAL A 112 -6.75 -13.15 16.36
C VAL A 112 -6.84 -14.65 16.50
N GLY A 113 -7.16 -15.12 17.71
CA GLY A 113 -7.50 -16.50 18.00
C GLY A 113 -8.93 -16.81 17.54
N ILE A 114 -9.07 -17.89 16.79
CA ILE A 114 -10.35 -18.34 16.22
C ILE A 114 -10.79 -19.62 16.91
N LYS A 115 -12.05 -19.66 17.36
CA LYS A 115 -12.65 -20.84 17.98
C LYS A 115 -12.96 -21.89 16.91
N ARG A 116 -11.97 -22.69 16.54
CA ARG A 116 -12.07 -23.69 15.47
C ARG A 116 -13.12 -24.75 15.81
N LYS A 117 -14.17 -24.85 14.97
CA LYS A 117 -15.20 -25.90 15.08
C LYS A 117 -14.87 -27.16 14.25
N GLY A 118 -13.82 -27.13 13.43
CA GLY A 118 -13.40 -28.24 12.56
C GLY A 118 -11.90 -28.23 12.22
N PHE A 119 -11.50 -29.09 11.27
CA PHE A 119 -10.09 -29.29 10.89
C PHE A 119 -9.48 -28.09 10.13
N VAL A 120 -10.32 -27.31 9.44
CA VAL A 120 -9.92 -26.10 8.69
C VAL A 120 -10.66 -24.90 9.26
N THR A 121 -9.98 -23.77 9.40
CA THR A 121 -10.56 -22.49 9.83
C THR A 121 -11.57 -21.98 8.81
N SER A 122 -12.79 -21.70 9.28
CA SER A 122 -13.87 -21.17 8.46
C SER A 122 -14.18 -19.71 8.84
N PHE A 123 -14.71 -18.95 7.88
CA PHE A 123 -15.23 -17.59 8.12
C PHE A 123 -16.46 -17.58 9.05
N SER A 124 -17.09 -18.74 9.25
CA SER A 124 -18.18 -18.96 10.20
C SER A 124 -17.69 -19.15 11.64
N ASP A 125 -16.42 -19.48 11.84
CA ASP A 125 -15.87 -19.66 13.18
C ASP A 125 -15.80 -18.32 13.91
N GLU A 126 -16.18 -18.31 15.19
CA GLU A 126 -16.25 -17.11 16.02
C GLU A 126 -14.86 -16.72 16.52
N ILE A 127 -14.67 -15.41 16.76
CA ILE A 127 -13.46 -14.90 17.41
C ILE A 127 -13.42 -15.36 18.88
N GLU A 128 -12.37 -16.10 19.22
CA GLU A 128 -12.10 -16.54 20.59
C GLU A 128 -11.36 -15.46 21.37
N THR A 129 -10.27 -14.95 20.80
CA THR A 129 -9.41 -13.95 21.43
C THR A 129 -8.87 -12.98 20.38
N ILE A 130 -8.62 -11.74 20.81
CA ILE A 130 -7.86 -10.76 20.04
C ILE A 130 -6.68 -10.34 20.88
N THR A 131 -5.47 -10.42 20.32
CA THR A 131 -4.23 -10.08 21.01
C THR A 131 -3.59 -8.89 20.31
N LEU A 132 -3.34 -7.82 21.08
CA LEU A 132 -2.61 -6.64 20.64
C LEU A 132 -1.30 -6.55 21.43
N GLN A 133 -0.16 -6.63 20.75
CA GLN A 133 1.14 -6.43 21.39
C GLN A 133 1.74 -5.09 20.96
N TYR A 134 2.06 -4.24 21.91
CA TYR A 134 2.65 -2.92 21.68
C TYR A 134 3.65 -2.61 22.80
N ASN A 135 4.79 -1.99 22.49
CA ASN A 135 5.80 -1.58 23.49
C ASN A 135 6.24 -2.67 24.51
N GLY A 136 6.17 -3.96 24.14
CA GLY A 136 6.46 -5.07 25.06
C GLY A 136 5.31 -5.46 26.00
N GLU A 137 4.20 -4.74 25.95
CA GLU A 137 2.95 -5.06 26.64
C GLU A 137 2.05 -5.88 25.72
N THR A 138 1.20 -6.73 26.32
CA THR A 138 0.22 -7.55 25.61
C THR A 138 -1.16 -7.29 26.19
N LEU A 139 -2.07 -6.78 25.35
CA LEU A 139 -3.49 -6.67 25.66
C LEU A 139 -4.22 -7.84 25.02
N VAL A 140 -4.83 -8.69 25.84
CA VAL A 140 -5.66 -9.82 25.40
C VAL A 140 -7.13 -9.48 25.63
N ILE A 141 -7.94 -9.62 24.58
CA ILE A 141 -9.39 -9.40 24.60
C ILE A 141 -10.07 -10.76 24.39
N SER A 142 -10.49 -11.40 25.49
CA SER A 142 -11.20 -12.70 25.48
C SER A 142 -12.65 -12.59 25.96
N ASP A 143 -12.99 -11.52 26.68
CA ASP A 143 -14.29 -11.40 27.34
C ASP A 143 -15.37 -10.82 26.42
N GLY A 144 -16.63 -11.06 26.76
CA GLY A 144 -17.80 -10.51 26.06
C GLY A 144 -18.19 -11.28 24.80
N ASP A 145 -19.22 -10.78 24.12
CA ASP A 145 -19.63 -11.29 22.81
C ASP A 145 -18.65 -10.85 21.71
N GLU A 146 -18.80 -11.38 20.51
CA GLU A 146 -17.89 -11.09 19.38
C GLU A 146 -17.91 -9.62 18.98
N THR A 147 -19.09 -9.01 18.99
CA THR A 147 -19.30 -7.57 18.80
C THR A 147 -18.44 -6.74 19.74
N TYR A 148 -18.50 -7.03 21.05
CA TYR A 148 -17.70 -6.35 22.07
C TYR A 148 -16.20 -6.51 21.80
N LYS A 149 -15.75 -7.71 21.43
CA LYS A 149 -14.32 -7.94 21.11
C LYS A 149 -13.86 -7.07 19.94
N ILE A 150 -14.63 -7.05 18.85
CA ILE A 150 -14.30 -6.24 17.66
C ILE A 150 -14.27 -4.76 18.00
N LEU A 151 -15.28 -4.24 18.70
CA LEU A 151 -15.36 -2.83 19.05
C LEU A 151 -14.27 -2.41 20.05
N LYS A 152 -13.99 -3.24 21.05
CA LYS A 152 -12.91 -3.01 22.01
C LYS A 152 -11.54 -3.01 21.34
N MET A 153 -11.32 -3.87 20.34
CA MET A 153 -10.11 -3.84 19.54
C MET A 153 -9.97 -2.54 18.74
N VAL A 154 -11.05 -2.09 18.07
CA VAL A 154 -11.06 -0.81 17.34
C VAL A 154 -10.74 0.35 18.27
N GLU A 155 -11.36 0.37 19.46
CA GLU A 155 -11.10 1.38 20.49
C GLU A 155 -9.64 1.33 20.96
N ALA A 156 -9.11 0.15 21.30
CA ALA A 156 -7.74 -0.02 21.74
C ALA A 156 -6.73 0.45 20.67
N ILE A 157 -6.93 0.09 19.39
CA ILE A 157 -6.06 0.56 18.29
C ILE A 157 -6.14 2.08 18.13
N LYS A 158 -7.33 2.68 18.34
CA LYS A 158 -7.49 4.14 18.30
C LYS A 158 -6.77 4.83 19.46
N GLN A 159 -6.78 4.23 20.66
CA GLN A 159 -6.10 4.77 21.86
C GLN A 159 -4.58 4.62 21.76
N ILE A 160 -4.07 3.47 21.32
CA ILE A 160 -2.64 3.22 21.11
C ILE A 160 -2.11 4.07 19.96
N ASP A 161 -2.94 4.24 18.92
CA ASP A 161 -2.66 4.97 17.68
C ASP A 161 -1.34 4.54 16.99
N PRO A 162 -1.16 3.25 16.64
CA PRO A 162 0.09 2.77 16.04
C PRO A 162 0.32 3.33 14.63
N ASP A 163 1.57 3.64 14.30
CA ASP A 163 1.97 4.04 12.95
C ASP A 163 2.09 2.81 12.03
N ILE A 164 2.53 1.66 12.59
CA ILE A 164 2.63 0.38 11.89
C ILE A 164 1.82 -0.70 12.63
N ILE A 165 1.01 -1.43 11.88
CA ILE A 165 0.30 -2.64 12.33
C ILE A 165 0.86 -3.85 11.57
N TYR A 166 1.40 -4.80 12.33
CA TYR A 166 1.87 -6.09 11.84
C TYR A 166 0.81 -7.16 12.01
N THR A 167 0.75 -8.08 11.04
CA THR A 167 -0.15 -9.24 11.07
C THR A 167 0.52 -10.44 10.41
N HIS A 168 0.02 -11.63 10.75
CA HIS A 168 0.28 -12.87 10.01
C HIS A 168 -0.92 -13.15 9.10
N GLY A 169 -0.73 -13.11 7.78
CA GLY A 169 -1.81 -13.36 6.82
C GLY A 169 -2.92 -12.29 6.85
N GLY A 170 -2.58 -11.06 7.23
CA GLY A 170 -3.44 -9.87 7.23
C GLY A 170 -4.25 -9.69 5.95
N ASP A 171 -3.54 -9.69 4.83
CA ASP A 171 -4.12 -9.38 3.53
C ASP A 171 -4.91 -10.56 2.96
N SER A 172 -4.40 -11.77 3.19
CA SER A 172 -4.91 -13.02 2.62
C SER A 172 -6.13 -13.56 3.37
N PHE A 173 -6.12 -13.53 4.70
CA PHE A 173 -7.11 -14.20 5.53
C PHE A 173 -7.66 -13.33 6.68
N LEU A 174 -6.79 -12.78 7.54
CA LEU A 174 -7.19 -12.16 8.80
C LEU A 174 -8.18 -11.00 8.61
N PHE A 175 -7.84 -10.00 7.78
CA PHE A 175 -8.76 -8.89 7.55
C PHE A 175 -10.02 -9.28 6.78
N PRO A 176 -9.97 -10.12 5.72
CA PRO A 176 -11.18 -10.70 5.14
C PRO A 176 -12.07 -11.39 6.18
N TYR A 177 -11.48 -12.20 7.06
CA TYR A 177 -12.17 -12.91 8.14
C TYR A 177 -12.84 -11.92 9.09
N MET A 178 -12.09 -10.98 9.66
CA MET A 178 -12.64 -9.99 10.59
C MET A 178 -13.69 -9.09 9.95
N THR A 179 -13.52 -8.69 8.69
CA THR A 179 -14.52 -7.92 7.95
C THR A 179 -15.82 -8.71 7.83
N HIS A 180 -15.72 -10.02 7.56
CA HIS A 180 -16.88 -10.90 7.49
C HIS A 180 -17.56 -11.04 8.86
N ARG A 181 -16.80 -11.24 9.94
CA ARG A 181 -17.34 -11.31 11.31
C ARG A 181 -18.05 -10.01 11.70
N ALA A 182 -17.42 -8.86 11.48
CA ALA A 182 -18.03 -7.55 11.71
C ALA A 182 -19.32 -7.33 10.88
N PHE A 183 -19.39 -7.90 9.66
CA PHE A 183 -20.61 -7.86 8.86
C PHE A 183 -21.73 -8.73 9.44
N VAL A 184 -21.41 -9.98 9.86
CA VAL A 184 -22.39 -10.89 10.49
C VAL A 184 -22.93 -10.30 11.79
N ASP A 185 -22.08 -9.64 12.56
CA ASP A 185 -22.43 -9.03 13.84
C ASP A 185 -23.06 -7.63 13.71
N GLY A 186 -23.23 -7.12 12.48
CA GLY A 186 -23.88 -5.83 12.22
C GLY A 186 -23.07 -4.59 12.59
N VAL A 187 -21.75 -4.73 12.79
CA VAL A 187 -20.84 -3.66 13.22
C VAL A 187 -19.79 -3.26 12.18
N LEU A 188 -19.99 -3.65 10.92
CA LEU A 188 -19.05 -3.37 9.82
C LEU A 188 -18.72 -1.87 9.68
N ASP A 189 -19.70 -0.98 9.83
CA ASP A 189 -19.48 0.47 9.70
C ASP A 189 -18.62 1.06 10.83
N MET A 190 -18.55 0.37 11.97
CA MET A 190 -17.69 0.73 13.09
C MET A 190 -16.32 0.05 13.03
N PHE A 191 -16.12 -0.89 12.09
CA PHE A 191 -14.86 -1.61 11.93
C PHE A 191 -13.81 -0.79 11.16
N ILE A 192 -13.32 0.26 11.81
CA ILE A 192 -12.38 1.25 11.27
C ILE A 192 -11.03 1.08 11.97
N LEU A 193 -10.05 0.50 11.27
CA LEU A 193 -8.68 0.33 11.79
C LEU A 193 -7.72 1.45 11.33
N GLY A 194 -8.11 2.24 10.33
CA GLY A 194 -7.35 3.41 9.87
C GLY A 194 -7.51 4.63 10.79
N ARG A 195 -6.75 5.69 10.50
CA ARG A 195 -6.98 7.04 11.05
C ARG A 195 -8.11 7.77 10.32
N ASP A 196 -8.27 7.51 9.03
CA ASP A 196 -9.42 8.05 8.28
C ASP A 196 -10.69 7.24 8.63
N PRO A 197 -11.86 7.89 8.67
CA PRO A 197 -13.14 7.27 9.02
C PRO A 197 -13.70 6.42 7.87
N VAL A 198 -12.89 5.46 7.40
CA VAL A 198 -13.22 4.55 6.30
C VAL A 198 -13.20 3.12 6.85
N PRO A 199 -14.37 2.44 6.90
CA PRO A 199 -14.44 1.05 7.32
C PRO A 199 -13.54 0.15 6.49
N LEU A 200 -12.95 -0.87 7.13
CA LEU A 200 -12.12 -1.82 6.42
C LEU A 200 -12.99 -2.63 5.47
N LYS A 201 -12.69 -2.55 4.18
CA LYS A 201 -13.41 -3.29 3.14
C LYS A 201 -12.57 -4.44 2.64
N ALA A 202 -13.08 -5.66 2.79
CA ALA A 202 -12.63 -6.82 2.06
C ALA A 202 -13.09 -6.76 0.59
N LYS A 203 -12.68 -5.72 -0.16
CA LYS A 203 -12.93 -5.68 -1.61
C LYS A 203 -12.39 -6.97 -2.24
N LYS A 204 -13.16 -7.61 -3.13
CA LYS A 204 -12.70 -8.75 -3.93
C LYS A 204 -11.65 -8.27 -4.93
N GLY A 205 -10.41 -8.09 -4.48
CA GLY A 205 -9.25 -7.94 -5.34
C GLY A 205 -8.80 -9.33 -5.79
N ARG A 206 -8.30 -9.45 -7.02
CA ARG A 206 -7.54 -10.63 -7.42
C ARG A 206 -6.11 -10.47 -6.92
N GLY A 207 -5.59 -11.46 -6.21
CA GLY A 207 -4.16 -11.54 -5.94
C GLY A 207 -3.38 -11.68 -7.24
N ARG A 208 -2.06 -11.53 -7.16
CA ARG A 208 -1.17 -11.62 -8.32
C ARG A 208 -0.12 -12.69 -8.07
N SER A 209 0.06 -13.57 -9.06
CA SER A 209 1.19 -14.49 -9.06
C SER A 209 2.31 -13.94 -9.93
N TYR A 210 3.55 -14.06 -9.48
CA TYR A 210 4.73 -13.65 -10.24
C TYR A 210 5.85 -14.68 -10.07
N PHE A 211 6.69 -14.80 -11.10
CA PHE A 211 7.84 -15.69 -11.09
C PHE A 211 9.10 -14.89 -10.74
N SER A 212 9.86 -15.36 -9.75
CA SER A 212 11.14 -14.75 -9.38
C SER A 212 12.08 -15.81 -8.84
N TYR A 213 13.36 -15.76 -9.24
CA TYR A 213 14.41 -16.69 -8.79
C TYR A 213 14.01 -18.18 -8.84
N GLY A 214 13.35 -18.62 -9.93
CA GLY A 214 12.98 -20.03 -10.09
C GLY A 214 11.70 -20.45 -9.33
N ARG A 215 10.99 -19.52 -8.66
CA ARG A 215 9.81 -19.81 -7.85
C ARG A 215 8.62 -18.94 -8.25
N VAL A 216 7.41 -19.50 -8.12
CA VAL A 216 6.16 -18.75 -8.29
C VAL A 216 5.69 -18.30 -6.92
N TYR A 217 5.54 -16.99 -6.74
CA TYR A 217 5.01 -16.37 -5.54
C TYR A 217 3.59 -15.88 -5.78
N TYR A 218 2.73 -15.97 -4.77
CA TYR A 218 1.40 -15.38 -4.79
C TYR A 218 1.36 -14.21 -3.80
N LYS A 219 0.98 -13.03 -4.28
CA LYS A 219 0.75 -11.83 -3.46
C LYS A 219 -0.75 -11.59 -3.32
N ALA A 220 -1.25 -11.66 -2.09
CA ALA A 220 -2.63 -11.38 -1.76
C ALA A 220 -2.97 -9.89 -2.00
N PRO A 221 -4.24 -9.55 -2.28
CA PRO A 221 -4.66 -8.16 -2.43
C PRO A 221 -4.45 -7.37 -1.14
N ILE A 222 -3.61 -6.33 -1.21
CA ILE A 222 -3.29 -5.45 -0.08
C ILE A 222 -4.55 -4.82 0.51
N ARG A 223 -4.66 -4.86 1.84
CA ARG A 223 -5.69 -4.19 2.63
C ARG A 223 -5.13 -2.92 3.23
N ARG A 224 -5.67 -1.78 2.78
CA ARG A 224 -5.18 -0.47 3.21
C ARG A 224 -5.85 -0.06 4.51
N LEU A 225 -5.02 0.32 5.47
CA LEU A 225 -5.41 1.06 6.67
C LEU A 225 -5.03 2.52 6.44
N TYR A 226 -5.99 3.37 6.07
CA TYR A 226 -5.67 4.75 5.72
C TYR A 226 -5.06 5.50 6.91
N GLY A 227 -3.95 6.19 6.70
CA GLY A 227 -3.19 6.86 7.75
C GLY A 227 -2.35 5.95 8.65
N ARG A 228 -2.30 4.63 8.39
CA ARG A 228 -1.42 3.66 9.06
C ARG A 228 -0.68 2.80 8.04
N ILE A 229 0.43 2.20 8.44
CA ILE A 229 1.16 1.23 7.62
C ILE A 229 0.74 -0.16 8.07
N HIS A 230 0.25 -0.98 7.15
CA HIS A 230 -0.05 -2.37 7.40
C HIS A 230 1.05 -3.21 6.76
N ILE A 231 1.69 -4.04 7.56
CA ILE A 231 2.69 -4.99 7.09
C ILE A 231 2.18 -6.39 7.42
N ASP A 232 1.69 -7.07 6.39
CA ASP A 232 1.48 -8.52 6.45
C ASP A 232 2.84 -9.18 6.22
N VAL A 233 3.39 -9.79 7.27
CA VAL A 233 4.75 -10.32 7.26
C VAL A 233 4.91 -11.53 6.33
N GLU A 234 3.80 -12.20 5.99
CA GLU A 234 3.78 -13.34 5.07
C GLU A 234 3.62 -12.88 3.61
N ASN A 235 2.95 -11.75 3.38
CA ASN A 235 2.70 -11.21 2.05
C ASN A 235 3.78 -10.19 1.58
N THR A 236 4.56 -9.65 2.52
CA THR A 236 5.59 -8.62 2.26
C THR A 236 6.97 -9.25 2.13
N PHE A 237 7.35 -9.60 0.90
CA PHE A 237 8.61 -10.31 0.60
C PHE A 237 9.86 -9.63 1.15
N ILE A 238 9.97 -8.29 1.00
CA ILE A 238 11.15 -7.55 1.46
C ILE A 238 11.28 -7.60 2.97
N TYR A 239 10.16 -7.50 3.69
CA TYR A 239 10.15 -7.60 5.14
C TYR A 239 10.64 -8.98 5.60
N ALA A 240 10.20 -10.06 4.95
CA ALA A 240 10.66 -11.42 5.27
C ALA A 240 12.17 -11.61 5.04
N ALA A 241 12.76 -10.92 4.06
CA ALA A 241 14.19 -11.04 3.73
C ALA A 241 15.09 -10.11 4.56
N SER A 242 14.59 -8.93 4.96
CA SER A 242 15.45 -7.84 5.44
C SER A 242 14.84 -6.99 6.57
N GLY A 243 13.70 -7.40 7.12
CA GLY A 243 13.04 -6.69 8.21
C GLY A 243 12.44 -5.35 7.79
N LEU A 244 12.16 -4.51 8.79
CA LEU A 244 11.59 -3.19 8.57
C LEU A 244 12.63 -2.25 7.92
N GLU A 245 13.88 -2.38 8.32
CA GLU A 245 14.99 -1.54 7.88
C GLU A 245 15.21 -1.68 6.37
N GLY A 246 15.26 -2.90 5.85
CA GLY A 246 15.37 -3.12 4.40
C GLY A 246 14.11 -2.70 3.64
N LEU A 247 12.92 -2.84 4.24
CA LEU A 247 11.67 -2.33 3.65
C LEU A 247 11.70 -0.80 3.51
N ILE A 248 12.21 -0.11 4.53
CA ILE A 248 12.39 1.35 4.53
C ILE A 248 13.37 1.78 3.45
N GLU A 249 14.53 1.13 3.39
CA GLU A 249 15.58 1.42 2.40
C GLU A 249 15.04 1.29 0.97
N VAL A 250 14.41 0.16 0.64
CA VAL A 250 13.84 -0.04 -0.69
C VAL A 250 12.72 0.95 -0.99
N SER A 251 11.88 1.27 0.00
CA SER A 251 10.82 2.25 -0.16
C SER A 251 11.36 3.65 -0.48
N ARG A 252 12.39 4.09 0.25
CA ARG A 252 13.07 5.38 0.03
C ARG A 252 13.72 5.42 -1.35
N THR A 253 14.57 4.45 -1.65
CA THR A 253 15.41 4.42 -2.86
C THR A 253 14.58 4.22 -4.13
N CYS A 254 13.58 3.33 -4.11
CA CYS A 254 12.70 3.08 -5.26
C CYS A 254 11.48 4.01 -5.31
N ARG A 255 11.29 4.91 -4.33
CA ARG A 255 10.14 5.81 -4.20
C ARG A 255 8.79 5.06 -4.26
N VAL A 256 8.75 3.88 -3.64
CA VAL A 256 7.57 3.03 -3.58
C VAL A 256 6.96 3.09 -2.17
N PRO A 257 5.63 3.23 -2.02
CA PRO A 257 5.01 3.18 -0.70
C PRO A 257 5.37 1.87 0.03
N LEU A 258 5.58 1.91 1.35
CA LEU A 258 5.99 0.73 2.14
C LEU A 258 5.08 -0.49 1.95
N HIS A 259 3.77 -0.28 1.77
CA HIS A 259 2.81 -1.36 1.50
C HIS A 259 3.04 -2.11 0.19
N ARG A 260 3.82 -1.52 -0.73
CA ARG A 260 4.05 -2.02 -2.08
C ARG A 260 5.49 -2.43 -2.35
N ALA A 261 6.43 -1.98 -1.52
CA ALA A 261 7.82 -2.39 -1.57
C ALA A 261 7.92 -3.93 -1.57
#